data_AF-A0A848HI83-F1
#
_entry.id   AF-A0A848HI83-F1
#
_cell.length_a   1.000
_cell.length_b   1.000
_cell.length_c   1.000
_cell.angle_alpha   90.00
_cell.angle_beta   90.00
_cell.angle_gamma   90.00
#
_symmetry.space_group_name_H-M   'P 1'
#
loop_
_entity.id
_entity.type
_entity.pdbx_description
1 polymer ?
#
loop_
_entity_poly.entity_id
_entity_poly.type
_entity_poly.pdbx_seq_one_letter_code
_entity_poly.pdbx_strand_id
1 'polypeptide(L)'
;MKKTKSLVAAFVFATASLGSGVALAQADISQPPEALTLLDGSGFFGDSFAMDNMGDTFSDHFTFSVTELPHNIDAIISSISSSASTGLDITGLSVYSEAGTLIANGTSLMTGMNDVWTLSTDNLALGNYYLQVSGAMVSDTSGSFGGAVMLVPVPEPETYGMMLAGLGLVGWMARRRQKTAA
;
A
#
# COMPACT_ATOMS: atom_id res chain seq x y z
N MET A 1 17.71 -77.34 -41.72
CA MET A 1 16.98 -77.88 -40.54
C MET A 1 17.33 -77.02 -39.32
N LYS A 2 16.30 -76.49 -38.63
CA LYS A 2 16.19 -76.07 -37.20
C LYS A 2 17.36 -75.32 -36.53
N LYS A 3 17.21 -74.00 -36.25
CA LYS A 3 16.96 -73.31 -34.94
C LYS A 3 18.05 -73.57 -33.87
N THR A 4 18.71 -72.56 -33.28
CA THR A 4 18.24 -71.67 -32.16
C THR A 4 19.16 -70.44 -31.98
N LYS A 5 18.66 -69.20 -32.02
CA LYS A 5 18.34 -68.26 -30.90
C LYS A 5 19.40 -68.09 -29.79
N SER A 6 19.97 -66.88 -29.67
CA SER A 6 20.10 -66.17 -28.39
C SER A 6 20.24 -64.66 -28.62
N LEU A 7 19.55 -63.89 -27.78
CA LEU A 7 19.22 -62.47 -27.91
C LEU A 7 19.72 -61.81 -26.62
N VAL A 8 20.61 -60.82 -26.71
CA VAL A 8 20.99 -59.99 -25.57
C VAL A 8 20.92 -58.53 -26.01
N ALA A 9 19.82 -57.88 -25.64
CA ALA A 9 19.65 -56.45 -25.67
C ALA A 9 20.00 -55.91 -24.27
N ALA A 10 20.95 -54.98 -24.17
CA ALA A 10 21.27 -54.29 -22.94
C ALA A 10 20.59 -52.91 -22.94
N PHE A 11 19.58 -52.76 -22.09
CA PHE A 11 18.96 -51.49 -21.73
C PHE A 11 19.90 -50.73 -20.78
N VAL A 12 20.28 -49.51 -21.14
CA VAL A 12 20.84 -48.53 -20.17
C VAL A 12 19.80 -47.44 -19.98
N PHE A 13 19.06 -47.54 -18.88
CA PHE A 13 18.25 -46.45 -18.33
C PHE A 13 19.18 -45.51 -17.57
N ALA A 14 19.43 -44.31 -18.09
CA ALA A 14 20.01 -43.23 -17.30
C ALA A 14 18.90 -42.60 -16.45
N THR A 15 18.91 -42.86 -15.16
CA THR A 15 18.04 -42.22 -14.17
C THR A 15 18.55 -40.80 -13.91
N ALA A 16 17.92 -39.79 -14.52
CA ALA A 16 18.04 -38.42 -14.05
C ALA A 16 17.18 -38.28 -12.80
N SER A 17 17.81 -38.24 -11.62
CA SER A 17 17.11 -37.94 -10.37
C SER A 17 16.64 -36.49 -10.40
N LEU A 18 15.32 -36.29 -10.50
CA LEU A 18 14.65 -35.03 -10.23
C LEU A 18 14.94 -34.64 -8.77
N GLY A 19 15.90 -33.74 -8.56
CA GLY A 19 16.02 -32.98 -7.32
C GLY A 19 14.96 -31.87 -7.32
N SER A 20 13.68 -32.23 -7.22
CA SER A 20 12.65 -31.26 -6.87
C SER A 20 12.74 -31.03 -5.37
N GLY A 21 13.60 -30.09 -4.95
CA GLY A 21 13.34 -29.41 -3.69
C GLY A 21 11.95 -28.80 -3.83
N VAL A 22 10.99 -29.31 -3.06
CA VAL A 22 9.69 -28.64 -2.91
C VAL A 22 9.98 -27.31 -2.23
N ALA A 23 10.13 -26.24 -3.02
CA ALA A 23 9.87 -24.92 -2.49
C ALA A 23 8.40 -24.95 -2.09
N LEU A 24 8.13 -24.97 -0.78
CA LEU A 24 6.78 -24.74 -0.29
C LEU A 24 6.39 -23.37 -0.86
N ALA A 25 5.35 -23.34 -1.70
CA ALA A 25 4.85 -22.10 -2.24
C ALA A 25 4.29 -21.30 -1.05
N GLN A 26 4.89 -20.14 -0.79
CA GLN A 26 4.37 -19.14 0.13
C GLN A 26 2.92 -18.83 -0.26
N ALA A 27 1.98 -19.08 0.65
CA ALA A 27 0.58 -18.82 0.38
C ALA A 27 0.29 -17.32 0.52
N ASP A 28 -0.71 -16.86 -0.22
CA ASP A 28 -1.29 -15.53 -0.06
C ASP A 28 -2.48 -15.63 0.91
N ILE A 29 -2.37 -14.96 2.06
CA ILE A 29 -3.37 -14.93 3.12
C ILE A 29 -4.08 -13.57 3.22
N SER A 30 -4.01 -12.74 2.18
CA SER A 30 -4.68 -11.44 2.11
C SER A 30 -6.19 -11.55 2.35
N GLN A 31 -6.76 -10.56 3.02
CA GLN A 31 -8.21 -10.44 3.18
C GLN A 31 -8.86 -9.81 1.94
N PRO A 32 -10.17 -10.04 1.73
CA PRO A 32 -10.93 -9.30 0.74
C PRO A 32 -10.82 -7.78 0.96
N PRO A 33 -10.82 -6.96 -0.11
CA PRO A 33 -10.74 -5.51 0.04
C PRO A 33 -11.80 -4.94 0.98
N GLU A 34 -11.38 -4.10 1.91
CA GLU A 34 -12.24 -3.44 2.90
C GLU A 34 -12.47 -1.97 2.51
N ALA A 35 -13.68 -1.45 2.72
CA ALA A 35 -13.97 -0.03 2.49
C ALA A 35 -13.67 0.78 3.75
N LEU A 36 -12.85 1.83 3.62
CA LEU A 36 -12.52 2.72 4.71
C LEU A 36 -13.77 3.52 5.14
N THR A 37 -14.15 3.38 6.40
CA THR A 37 -15.11 4.27 7.04
C THR A 37 -14.41 5.53 7.53
N LEU A 38 -14.61 6.63 6.81
CA LEU A 38 -14.03 7.93 7.15
C LEU A 38 -15.07 8.83 7.86
N LEU A 39 -14.65 9.48 8.94
CA LEU A 39 -15.37 10.56 9.62
C LEU A 39 -14.57 11.85 9.44
N ASP A 40 -15.14 12.81 8.73
CA ASP A 40 -14.52 14.10 8.39
C ASP A 40 -13.10 13.94 7.80
N GLY A 41 -12.94 12.95 6.91
CA GLY A 41 -11.67 12.64 6.24
C GLY A 41 -10.74 11.73 7.05
N SER A 42 -11.01 11.44 8.31
CA SER A 42 -10.16 10.59 9.16
C SER A 42 -10.73 9.19 9.34
N GLY A 43 -9.87 8.16 9.45
CA GLY A 43 -10.32 6.80 9.73
C GLY A 43 -9.21 5.91 10.27
N PHE A 44 -9.62 4.71 10.70
CA PHE A 44 -8.72 3.63 11.12
C PHE A 44 -8.90 2.42 10.22
N PHE A 45 -7.88 1.58 10.16
CA PHE A 45 -7.87 0.33 9.42
C PHE A 45 -6.86 -0.64 10.00
N GLY A 46 -6.94 -1.91 9.64
CA GLY A 46 -6.02 -2.94 10.12
C GLY A 46 -6.55 -4.34 9.84
N ASP A 47 -5.70 -5.33 10.06
CA ASP A 47 -6.08 -6.74 9.98
C ASP A 47 -5.33 -7.58 11.02
N SER A 48 -5.81 -8.81 11.24
CA SER A 48 -5.20 -9.82 12.09
C SER A 48 -5.13 -11.18 11.40
N PHE A 49 -3.97 -11.81 11.50
CA PHE A 49 -3.69 -13.13 10.95
C PHE A 49 -3.64 -14.18 12.06
N ALA A 50 -4.19 -15.36 11.76
CA ALA A 50 -4.14 -16.50 12.66
C ALA A 50 -2.72 -17.09 12.76
N MET A 51 -2.54 -18.02 13.71
CA MET A 51 -1.34 -18.85 13.83
C MET A 51 -1.15 -19.77 12.61
N ASP A 52 -0.01 -20.46 12.56
CA ASP A 52 0.32 -21.50 11.57
C ASP A 52 0.42 -21.01 10.11
N ASN A 53 0.81 -19.74 9.92
CA ASN A 53 0.99 -19.12 8.61
C ASN A 53 2.46 -18.74 8.36
N MET A 54 3.45 -19.30 9.08
CA MET A 54 4.85 -18.87 8.94
C MET A 54 5.32 -18.97 7.49
N GLY A 55 5.85 -17.86 6.98
CA GLY A 55 6.32 -17.76 5.62
C GLY A 55 5.22 -17.45 4.60
N ASP A 56 3.96 -17.26 4.99
CA ASP A 56 2.91 -16.77 4.10
C ASP A 56 2.96 -15.23 3.96
N THR A 57 2.47 -14.70 2.85
CA THR A 57 2.41 -13.26 2.54
C THR A 57 0.99 -12.72 2.59
N PHE A 58 0.86 -11.43 2.84
CA PHE A 58 -0.38 -10.69 2.67
C PHE A 58 -0.16 -9.37 1.94
N SER A 59 -1.23 -8.87 1.33
CA SER A 59 -1.35 -7.62 0.60
C SER A 59 -2.78 -7.10 0.74
N ASP A 60 -3.14 -6.62 1.92
CA ASP A 60 -4.50 -6.17 2.21
C ASP A 60 -4.78 -4.81 1.59
N HIS A 61 -6.00 -4.65 1.07
CA HIS A 61 -6.47 -3.45 0.39
C HIS A 61 -7.56 -2.74 1.17
N PHE A 62 -7.31 -1.48 1.51
CA PHE A 62 -8.27 -0.59 2.15
C PHE A 62 -8.69 0.51 1.17
N THR A 63 -9.90 0.37 0.65
CA THR A 63 -10.44 1.18 -0.45
C THR A 63 -11.06 2.48 0.04
N PHE A 64 -10.93 3.54 -0.77
CA PHE A 64 -11.54 4.84 -0.53
C PHE A 64 -11.80 5.59 -1.85
N SER A 65 -12.63 6.61 -1.78
CA SER A 65 -12.94 7.47 -2.93
C SER A 65 -12.61 8.92 -2.62
N VAL A 66 -12.03 9.60 -3.61
CA VAL A 66 -11.83 11.05 -3.62
C VAL A 66 -12.96 11.67 -4.44
N THR A 67 -13.88 12.35 -3.77
CA THR A 67 -15.09 12.92 -4.38
C THR A 67 -15.05 14.45 -4.54
N GLU A 68 -14.06 15.10 -3.93
CA GLU A 68 -13.81 16.54 -4.04
C GLU A 68 -12.31 16.79 -4.35
N LEU A 69 -11.92 17.99 -4.75
CA LEU A 69 -10.53 18.33 -5.09
C LEU A 69 -10.11 19.67 -4.49
N PRO A 70 -8.82 19.83 -4.13
CA PRO A 70 -7.75 18.81 -4.12
C PRO A 70 -7.80 17.99 -2.83
N HIS A 71 -7.35 16.73 -2.83
CA HIS A 71 -7.22 15.91 -1.62
C HIS A 71 -5.80 15.40 -1.43
N ASN A 72 -5.34 15.46 -0.19
CA ASN A 72 -4.13 14.81 0.27
C ASN A 72 -4.48 13.54 1.03
N ILE A 73 -3.57 12.57 1.03
CA ILE A 73 -3.64 11.41 1.91
C ILE A 73 -2.38 11.31 2.74
N ASP A 74 -2.57 11.19 4.05
CA ASP A 74 -1.55 10.82 5.01
C ASP A 74 -1.98 9.53 5.70
N ALA A 75 -1.06 8.59 5.87
CA ALA A 75 -1.32 7.34 6.56
C ALA A 75 -0.12 6.94 7.42
N ILE A 76 -0.43 6.26 8.52
CA ILE A 76 0.54 5.56 9.37
C ILE A 76 -0.01 4.19 9.68
N ILE A 77 0.85 3.17 9.64
CA ILE A 77 0.54 1.82 10.09
C ILE A 77 1.60 1.37 11.07
N SER A 78 1.21 0.48 11.97
CA SER A 78 2.12 -0.18 12.88
C SER A 78 1.72 -1.62 13.17
N SER A 79 2.73 -2.44 13.45
CA SER A 79 2.59 -3.73 14.10
C SER A 79 3.49 -3.78 15.33
N ILE A 80 3.11 -4.58 16.31
CA ILE A 80 3.87 -4.82 17.53
C ILE A 80 3.89 -6.32 17.78
N SER A 81 5.07 -6.84 18.10
CA SER A 81 5.28 -8.23 18.47
C SER A 81 6.12 -8.32 19.75
N SER A 82 6.28 -9.53 20.30
CA SER A 82 7.10 -9.76 21.49
C SER A 82 8.60 -9.80 21.20
N SER A 83 8.99 -9.97 19.93
CA SER A 83 10.36 -9.98 19.44
C SER A 83 10.41 -9.79 17.92
N ALA A 84 11.57 -9.40 17.37
CA ALA A 84 11.74 -9.21 15.93
C ALA A 84 11.60 -10.50 15.07
N SER A 85 11.42 -11.67 15.68
CA SER A 85 11.24 -12.95 15.00
C SER A 85 9.88 -13.59 15.28
N THR A 86 8.89 -12.81 15.71
CA THR A 86 7.55 -13.31 16.07
C THR A 86 6.47 -12.47 15.42
N GLY A 87 5.38 -13.12 14.99
CA GLY A 87 4.22 -12.47 14.39
C GLY A 87 4.44 -12.19 12.90
N LEU A 88 4.22 -10.94 12.49
CA LEU A 88 4.37 -10.49 11.11
C LEU A 88 5.50 -9.47 10.98
N ASP A 89 5.98 -9.29 9.75
CA ASP A 89 6.85 -8.20 9.29
C ASP A 89 6.11 -7.42 8.20
N ILE A 90 5.92 -6.12 8.42
CA ILE A 90 5.35 -5.21 7.43
C ILE A 90 6.45 -4.81 6.44
N THR A 91 6.26 -5.19 5.18
CA THR A 91 7.23 -4.94 4.10
C THR A 91 6.85 -3.77 3.20
N GLY A 92 5.63 -3.23 3.31
CA GLY A 92 5.23 -2.08 2.53
C GLY A 92 3.91 -1.43 2.94
N LEU A 93 3.84 -0.12 2.66
CA LEU A 93 2.62 0.68 2.63
C LEU A 93 2.60 1.44 1.31
N SER A 94 1.49 1.48 0.59
CA SER A 94 1.41 2.16 -0.70
C SER A 94 -0.01 2.62 -1.02
N VAL A 95 -0.17 3.62 -1.89
CA VAL A 95 -1.45 3.99 -2.49
C VAL A 95 -1.44 3.62 -3.95
N TYR A 96 -2.53 3.00 -4.39
CA TYR A 96 -2.79 2.68 -5.78
C TYR A 96 -4.13 3.28 -6.22
N SER A 97 -4.26 3.59 -7.51
CA SER A 97 -5.56 3.79 -8.13
C SER A 97 -6.34 2.46 -8.18
N GLU A 98 -7.65 2.50 -8.33
CA GLU A 98 -8.48 1.31 -8.60
C GLU A 98 -7.99 0.46 -9.79
N ALA A 99 -7.36 1.08 -10.80
CA ALA A 99 -6.77 0.39 -11.95
C ALA A 99 -5.42 -0.31 -11.66
N GLY A 100 -4.95 -0.30 -10.40
CA GLY A 100 -3.66 -0.90 -10.00
C GLY A 100 -2.42 -0.06 -10.35
N THR A 101 -2.58 1.19 -10.77
CA THR A 101 -1.44 2.11 -10.95
C THR A 101 -0.94 2.60 -9.60
N LEU A 102 0.34 2.43 -9.32
CA LEU A 102 0.99 2.95 -8.12
C LEU A 102 0.98 4.48 -8.14
N ILE A 103 0.46 5.09 -7.07
CA ILE A 103 0.45 6.54 -6.86
C ILE A 103 1.64 6.97 -6.01
N ALA A 104 1.82 6.30 -4.87
CA ALA A 104 2.87 6.64 -3.91
C ALA A 104 3.28 5.42 -3.07
N ASN A 105 4.56 5.37 -2.70
CA ASN A 105 5.11 4.41 -1.73
C ASN A 105 5.29 5.07 -0.36
N GLY A 106 5.05 4.31 0.68
CA GLY A 106 5.37 4.68 2.06
C GLY A 106 6.85 4.53 2.38
N THR A 107 7.22 5.03 3.54
CA THR A 107 8.57 4.96 4.12
C THR A 107 8.52 4.18 5.42
N SER A 108 9.42 3.19 5.56
CA SER A 108 9.63 2.50 6.84
C SER A 108 10.38 3.41 7.80
N LEU A 109 9.84 3.56 9.01
CA LEU A 109 10.47 4.30 10.11
C LEU A 109 11.08 3.36 11.17
N MET A 110 10.50 2.16 11.32
CA MET A 110 10.96 1.13 12.24
C MET A 110 10.65 -0.25 11.66
N THR A 111 11.51 -1.23 11.94
CA THR A 111 11.32 -2.64 11.59
C THR A 111 11.77 -3.56 12.72
N GLY A 112 11.14 -4.72 12.85
CA GLY A 112 11.53 -5.80 13.75
C GLY A 112 10.45 -6.08 14.80
N MET A 113 10.73 -5.78 16.08
CA MET A 113 9.72 -5.99 17.13
C MET A 113 8.53 -5.03 16.99
N ASN A 114 8.78 -3.85 16.44
CA ASN A 114 7.72 -2.97 15.98
C ASN A 114 8.02 -2.62 14.53
N ASP A 115 7.01 -2.68 13.70
CA ASP A 115 7.07 -2.12 12.36
C ASP A 115 6.27 -0.84 12.36
N VAL A 116 6.83 0.21 11.77
CA VAL A 116 6.14 1.49 11.59
C VAL A 116 6.41 1.99 10.19
N TRP A 117 5.35 2.24 9.44
CA TRP A 117 5.41 2.82 8.11
C TRP A 117 4.53 4.06 8.04
N THR A 118 4.99 5.07 7.32
CA THR A 118 4.21 6.27 7.02
C THR A 118 4.11 6.47 5.52
N LEU A 119 3.08 7.17 5.08
CA LEU A 119 2.87 7.54 3.68
C LEU A 119 2.22 8.92 3.65
N SER A 120 2.68 9.75 2.73
CA SER A 120 2.06 11.03 2.41
C SER A 120 2.09 11.23 0.90
N THR A 121 0.96 11.64 0.32
CA THR A 121 0.91 12.11 -1.07
C THR A 121 -0.14 13.20 -1.24
N ASP A 122 0.20 14.18 -2.06
CA ASP A 122 -0.64 15.34 -2.33
C ASP A 122 -1.39 15.22 -3.64
N ASN A 123 -2.44 16.04 -3.80
CA ASN A 123 -3.13 16.28 -5.07
C ASN A 123 -3.67 15.00 -5.75
N LEU A 124 -4.26 14.10 -4.98
CA LEU A 124 -5.03 13.00 -5.54
C LEU A 124 -6.13 13.55 -6.45
N ALA A 125 -6.28 12.94 -7.63
CA ALA A 125 -7.36 13.26 -8.56
C ALA A 125 -8.69 12.65 -8.08
N LEU A 126 -9.80 13.07 -8.70
CA LEU A 126 -11.10 12.43 -8.45
C LEU A 126 -11.01 10.97 -8.91
N GLY A 127 -11.46 10.06 -8.05
CA GLY A 127 -11.45 8.64 -8.37
C GLY A 127 -11.43 7.74 -7.15
N ASN A 128 -11.34 6.45 -7.43
CA ASN A 128 -11.25 5.40 -6.43
C ASN A 128 -9.80 4.94 -6.29
N TYR A 129 -9.41 4.66 -5.06
CA TYR A 129 -8.06 4.30 -4.67
C TYR A 129 -8.11 3.20 -3.61
N TYR A 130 -6.96 2.59 -3.35
CA TYR A 130 -6.76 1.76 -2.18
C TYR A 130 -5.40 2.00 -1.55
N LEU A 131 -5.37 1.98 -0.22
CA LEU A 131 -4.16 1.75 0.55
C LEU A 131 -3.86 0.26 0.53
N GLN A 132 -2.63 -0.10 0.19
CA GLN A 132 -2.14 -1.47 0.28
C GLN A 132 -1.15 -1.57 1.44
N VAL A 133 -1.39 -2.53 2.33
CA VAL A 133 -0.42 -2.96 3.33
C VAL A 133 0.10 -4.32 2.93
N SER A 134 1.42 -4.45 2.80
CA SER A 134 2.05 -5.70 2.41
C SER A 134 2.99 -6.19 3.50
N GLY A 135 3.07 -7.51 3.68
CA GLY A 135 3.89 -8.12 4.70
C GLY A 135 3.97 -9.63 4.59
N ALA A 136 4.66 -10.23 5.55
CA ALA A 136 4.78 -11.67 5.67
C ALA A 136 4.72 -12.10 7.13
N MET A 137 4.24 -13.31 7.37
CA MET A 137 4.31 -13.94 8.68
C MET A 137 5.72 -14.47 8.92
N VAL A 138 6.39 -14.01 9.98
CA VAL A 138 7.77 -14.40 10.30
C VAL A 138 7.85 -15.54 11.32
N SER A 139 6.71 -15.92 11.91
CA SER A 139 6.58 -17.09 12.79
C SER A 139 5.17 -17.69 12.73
N ASP A 140 4.97 -18.89 13.29
CA ASP A 140 3.64 -19.53 13.39
C ASP A 140 2.76 -18.93 14.51
N THR A 141 3.06 -17.70 14.94
CA THR A 141 2.26 -16.97 15.93
C THR A 141 1.32 -16.02 15.20
N SER A 142 0.16 -15.74 15.79
CA SER A 142 -0.73 -14.69 15.28
C SER A 142 -0.01 -13.35 15.15
N GLY A 143 -0.41 -12.55 14.18
CA GLY A 143 0.09 -11.19 13.97
C GLY A 143 -1.06 -10.25 13.67
N SER A 144 -0.86 -8.96 13.87
CA SER A 144 -1.81 -7.94 13.42
C SER A 144 -1.09 -6.64 13.11
N PHE A 145 -1.73 -5.82 12.31
CA PHE A 145 -1.33 -4.43 12.12
C PHE A 145 -2.57 -3.53 12.25
N GLY A 146 -2.32 -2.27 12.57
CA GLY A 146 -3.35 -1.25 12.61
C GLY A 146 -2.77 0.09 12.23
N GLY A 147 -3.63 0.95 11.68
CA GLY A 147 -3.24 2.25 11.18
C GLY A 147 -4.34 3.28 11.24
N ALA A 148 -3.94 4.52 10.98
CA ALA A 148 -4.83 5.65 10.80
C ALA A 148 -4.55 6.29 9.44
N VAL A 149 -5.61 6.80 8.83
CA VAL A 149 -5.57 7.51 7.55
C VAL A 149 -6.28 8.85 7.69
N MET A 150 -5.74 9.85 6.99
CA MET A 150 -6.30 11.18 6.86
C MET A 150 -6.40 11.52 5.38
N LEU A 151 -7.62 11.59 4.86
CA LEU A 151 -8.01 12.15 3.57
C LEU A 151 -8.50 13.58 3.78
N VAL A 152 -7.59 14.55 3.69
CA VAL A 152 -7.93 15.94 3.98
C VAL A 152 -8.04 16.71 2.68
N PRO A 153 -9.13 17.48 2.46
CA PRO A 153 -9.16 18.47 1.40
C PRO A 153 -8.00 19.45 1.58
N VAL A 154 -7.28 19.75 0.51
CA VAL A 154 -6.26 20.80 0.52
C VAL A 154 -7.01 22.13 0.64
N PRO A 155 -6.78 22.91 1.71
CA PRO A 155 -7.37 24.24 1.80
C PRO A 155 -6.99 25.02 0.55
N GLU A 156 -7.99 25.51 -0.18
CA GLU A 156 -7.74 26.36 -1.34
C GLU A 156 -6.72 27.42 -0.92
N PRO A 157 -5.63 27.63 -1.68
CA PRO A 157 -4.59 28.52 -1.23
C PRO A 157 -5.23 29.88 -1.03
N GLU A 158 -5.23 30.35 0.21
CA GLU A 158 -5.67 31.67 0.63
C GLU A 158 -5.03 32.77 -0.27
N THR A 159 -3.92 32.42 -0.93
CA THR A 159 -3.29 33.11 -2.05
C THR A 159 -4.25 33.63 -3.12
N TYR A 160 -5.28 32.89 -3.57
CA TYR A 160 -6.18 33.43 -4.60
C TYR A 160 -7.07 34.54 -4.04
N GLY A 161 -7.61 34.36 -2.83
CA GLY A 161 -8.36 35.41 -2.13
C GLY A 161 -7.48 36.64 -1.84
N MET A 162 -6.25 36.42 -1.39
CA MET A 162 -5.27 37.47 -1.09
C MET A 162 -4.73 38.16 -2.35
N MET A 163 -4.58 37.43 -3.45
CA MET A 163 -4.20 37.98 -4.76
C MET A 163 -5.33 38.84 -5.30
N LEU A 164 -6.58 38.37 -5.26
CA LEU A 164 -7.74 39.16 -5.67
C LEU A 164 -7.93 40.39 -4.78
N ALA A 165 -7.74 40.26 -3.47
CA ALA A 165 -7.76 41.39 -2.55
C ALA A 165 -6.64 42.40 -2.87
N GLY A 166 -5.42 41.92 -3.12
CA GLY A 166 -4.28 42.75 -3.54
C GLY A 166 -4.53 43.47 -4.86
N LEU A 167 -5.08 42.78 -5.87
CA LEU A 167 -5.46 43.37 -7.16
C LEU A 167 -6.60 44.39 -7.00
N GLY A 168 -7.57 44.12 -6.13
CA GLY A 168 -8.64 45.05 -5.78
C GLY A 168 -8.10 46.35 -5.18
N LEU A 169 -7.15 46.25 -4.26
CA LEU A 169 -6.47 47.41 -3.67
C LEU A 169 -5.68 48.22 -4.71
N VAL A 170 -4.91 47.55 -5.58
CA VAL A 170 -4.15 48.21 -6.66
C VAL A 170 -5.08 48.92 -7.64
N GLY A 171 -6.17 48.28 -8.06
CA GLY A 171 -7.18 48.88 -8.95
C GLY A 171 -7.87 50.10 -8.32
N TRP A 172 -8.19 50.04 -7.03
CA TRP A 172 -8.77 51.16 -6.30
C TRP A 172 -7.81 52.37 -6.22
N MET A 173 -6.53 52.12 -5.93
CA MET A 173 -5.51 53.17 -5.90
C MET A 173 -5.31 53.82 -7.28
N ALA A 174 -5.30 53.02 -8.35
CA ALA A 174 -5.20 53.52 -9.72
C ALA A 174 -6.38 54.45 -10.09
N ARG A 175 -7.62 54.07 -9.72
CA ARG A 175 -8.82 54.89 -9.93
C ARG A 175 -8.77 56.23 -9.18
N ARG A 176 -8.21 56.25 -7.97
CA ARG A 176 -8.10 57.48 -7.17
C ARG A 176 -7.14 58.49 -7.80
N ARG A 177 -6.03 58.02 -8.40
CA ARG A 177 -5.05 58.87 -9.09
C ARG A 177 -5.63 59.53 -10.34
N GLN A 178 -6.47 58.83 -11.10
CA GLN A 178 -7.13 59.40 -12.27
C GLN A 178 -8.10 60.53 -11.93
N LYS A 179 -8.75 60.49 -10.75
CA LYS A 179 -9.67 61.55 -10.29
C LYS A 179 -8.98 62.83 -9.81
N THR A 180 -7.66 62.81 -9.60
CA THR A 180 -6.89 63.99 -9.17
C THR A 180 -6.16 64.65 -10.34
N ALA A 181 -6.03 63.95 -11.47
CA ALA A 181 -5.40 64.46 -12.70
C ALA A 181 -6.39 65.05 -13.73
N ALA A 182 -7.68 65.03 -13.42
CA ALA A 182 -8.76 65.71 -14.16
C ALA A 182 -9.31 66.84 -13.29
#